data_AF-A0A497B5D4-F1
#
_entry.id   AF-A0A497B5D4-F1
#
_cell.length_a   1.000
_cell.length_b   1.000
_cell.length_c   1.000
_cell.angle_alpha   90.00
_cell.angle_beta   90.00
_cell.angle_gamma   90.00
#
_symmetry.space_group_name_H-M   'P 1'
#
loop_
_entity.id
_entity.type
_entity.pdbx_description
1 polymer ?
#
loop_
_entity_poly.entity_id
_entity_poly.type
_entity_poly.pdbx_seq_one_letter_code
_entity_poly.pdbx_strand_id
1 'polypeptide(L)' 'MEKLLERFLTYMRAAKNASSYTIKNYGNDIGQFLDYCQAREVNSPQQIDRSLLRSYLAELDA' A
#
# COMPACT_ATOMS: atom_id res chain seq x y z
N MET A 1 -4.01 -3.49 -8.34
CA MET A 1 -3.97 -2.31 -7.44
C MET A 1 -2.72 -1.44 -7.64
N GLU A 2 -1.65 -1.97 -8.25
CA GLU A 2 -0.41 -1.26 -8.59
C GLU A 2 -0.60 0.13 -9.24
N LYS A 3 -1.41 0.23 -10.30
CA LYS A 3 -1.71 1.53 -10.95
C LYS A 3 -2.32 2.58 -10.00
N LEU A 4 -3.02 2.15 -8.95
CA LEU A 4 -3.56 3.09 -7.95
C LEU A 4 -2.46 3.58 -7.01
N LEU A 5 -1.52 2.69 -6.64
CA LEU A 5 -0.33 3.06 -5.88
C LEU A 5 0.54 4.06 -6.65
N GLU A 6 0.81 3.82 -7.94
CA GLU A 6 1.57 4.75 -8.79
C GLU A 6 0.93 6.14 -8.85
N ARG A 7 -0.40 6.20 -9.01
CA ARG A 7 -1.17 7.45 -9.01
C ARG A 7 -1.07 8.16 -7.66
N PHE A 8 -1.18 7.42 -6.56
CA PHE A 8 -1.03 7.97 -5.22
C PHE A 8 0.38 8.52 -4.97
N LEU A 9 1.44 7.80 -5.36
CA LEU A 9 2.83 8.28 -5.20
C LEU A 9 3.12 9.51 -6.07
N THR A 10 2.57 9.54 -7.29
CA THR A 10 2.62 10.73 -8.16
C THR A 10 1.96 11.93 -7.49
N TYR A 11 0.78 11.74 -6.89
CA TYR A 11 0.09 12.77 -6.13
C TYR A 11 0.92 13.26 -4.93
N MET A 12 1.49 12.33 -4.15
CA MET A 12 2.33 12.69 -3.00
C MET A 12 3.55 13.52 -3.42
N ARG A 13 4.17 13.18 -4.55
CA ARG A 13 5.31 13.93 -5.08
C ARG A 13 4.90 15.33 -5.54
N ALA A 14 3.87 15.42 -6.37
CA ALA A 14 3.51 16.68 -7.04
C ALA A 14 2.69 17.63 -6.16
N ALA A 15 1.71 17.11 -5.42
CA ALA A 15 0.76 17.93 -4.65
C ALA A 15 1.14 18.10 -3.19
N LYS A 16 1.86 17.14 -2.60
CA LYS A 16 2.30 17.20 -1.20
C LYS A 16 3.79 17.54 -1.04
N ASN A 17 4.52 17.69 -2.15
CA ASN A 17 5.97 17.91 -2.17
C ASN A 17 6.72 16.92 -1.25
N ALA A 18 6.24 15.67 -1.19
CA ALA A 18 6.83 14.65 -0.34
C ALA A 18 8.26 14.35 -0.81
N SER A 19 9.17 14.17 0.15
CA SER A 19 10.58 13.88 -0.15
C SER A 19 10.73 12.57 -0.94
N SER A 20 11.84 12.42 -1.68
CA SER A 20 12.15 11.17 -2.40
C SER A 20 12.16 9.96 -1.46
N TYR A 21 12.67 10.11 -0.23
CA TYR A 21 12.64 9.08 0.80
C TYR A 21 11.22 8.74 1.23
N THR A 22 10.36 9.74 1.42
CA THR A 22 8.94 9.52 1.74
C THR A 22 8.24 8.75 0.62
N ILE A 23 8.44 9.13 -0.64
CA ILE A 23 7.87 8.41 -1.78
C ILE A 23 8.34 6.96 -1.83
N LYS A 24 9.64 6.73 -1.61
CA LYS A 24 10.22 5.38 -1.58
C LYS A 24 9.62 4.55 -0.44
N ASN A 25 9.56 5.10 0.77
CA ASN A 25 9.03 4.39 1.93
C ASN A 25 7.55 4.05 1.75
N TYR A 26 6.72 5.02 1.36
CA TYR A 26 5.30 4.74 1.07
C TYR A 26 5.13 3.72 -0.06
N GLY A 27 5.96 3.77 -1.10
CA GLY A 27 5.91 2.79 -2.19
C GLY A 27 6.24 1.38 -1.72
N ASN A 28 7.27 1.24 -0.88
CA ASN A 28 7.64 -0.03 -0.28
C ASN A 28 6.54 -0.56 0.66
N ASP A 29 6.12 0.26 1.63
CA ASP A 29 5.21 -0.16 2.69
C ASP A 29 3.82 -0.51 2.14
N ILE A 30 3.27 0.33 1.26
CA ILE A 30 1.98 0.05 0.62
C ILE A 30 2.13 -1.10 -0.38
N GLY A 31 3.25 -1.18 -1.12
CA GLY A 31 3.52 -2.28 -2.05
C GLY A 31 3.46 -3.64 -1.39
N GLN A 32 4.18 -3.80 -0.26
CA GLN A 32 4.17 -5.03 0.53
C GLN A 32 2.75 -5.42 0.99
N PHE A 33 1.95 -4.45 1.42
CA PHE A 33 0.56 -4.71 1.79
C PHE A 33 -0.32 -5.11 0.59
N LEU A 34 -0.08 -4.53 -0.60
CA LEU A 34 -0.82 -4.91 -1.81
C LEU A 34 -0.45 -6.33 -2.27
N ASP A 35 0.83 -6.73 -2.15
CA ASP A 35 1.27 -8.10 -2.43
C ASP A 35 0.60 -9.09 -1.47
N TYR A 36 0.52 -8.74 -0.18
CA TYR A 36 -0.22 -9.51 0.82
C TYR A 36 -1.70 -9.67 0.49
N CYS A 37 -2.34 -8.60 0.00
CA CYS A 37 -3.74 -8.64 -0.46
C CYS A 37 -3.89 -9.55 -1.69
N GLN A 38 -3.00 -9.45 -2.67
CA GLN A 38 -3.04 -10.26 -3.89
C GLN A 38 -2.91 -11.76 -3.59
N ALA A 39 -2.04 -12.14 -2.65
CA ALA A 39 -1.90 -13.53 -2.19
C ALA A 39 -3.18 -14.11 -1.57
N ARG A 40 -4.14 -13.25 -1.19
CA ARG A 40 -5.46 -13.61 -0.61
C ARG A 40 -6.62 -13.31 -1.57
N GLU A 41 -6.33 -13.15 -2.86
CA GLU A 41 -7.30 -12.88 -3.94
C GLU A 41 -8.08 -11.56 -3.76
N VAL A 42 -7.56 -10.64 -2.95
CA VAL A 42 -8.09 -9.29 -2.76
C VAL A 42 -7.52 -8.41 -3.86
N ASN A 43 -8.32 -8.13 -4.89
CA ASN A 43 -7.85 -7.49 -6.13
C ASN A 43 -8.28 -6.02 -6.28
N SER A 44 -9.13 -5.53 -5.37
CA SER A 44 -9.64 -4.15 -5.39
C SER A 44 -9.64 -3.52 -4.00
N PRO A 45 -9.43 -2.19 -3.88
CA PRO A 45 -9.46 -1.52 -2.58
C PRO A 45 -10.79 -1.64 -1.83
N GLN A 46 -11.91 -1.84 -2.55
CA GLN A 46 -13.24 -2.00 -1.98
C GLN A 46 -13.39 -3.30 -1.18
N GLN A 47 -12.53 -4.28 -1.44
CA GLN A 47 -12.50 -5.55 -0.71
C GLN A 47 -11.58 -5.50 0.52
N ILE A 48 -10.83 -4.41 0.71
CA ILE A 48 -9.95 -4.25 1.86
C ILE A 48 -10.77 -3.78 3.05
N ASP A 49 -10.82 -4.60 4.09
CA ASP A 49 -11.42 -4.25 5.37
C ASP A 49 -10.39 -4.14 6.50
N ARG A 50 -10.86 -3.73 7.68
CA ARG A 50 -9.99 -3.60 8.87
C ARG A 50 -9.47 -4.95 9.37
N SER A 51 -10.18 -6.04 9.12
CA SER A 51 -9.75 -7.37 9.56
C SER A 51 -8.53 -7.82 8.77
N LEU A 52 -8.58 -7.68 7.44
CA LEU A 52 -7.47 -8.00 6.55
C LEU A 52 -6.22 -7.18 6.89
N LEU A 53 -6.37 -5.87 7.14
CA LEU A 53 -5.26 -5.02 7.54
C LEU A 53 -4.64 -5.47 8.88
N ARG A 54 -5.48 -5.86 9.86
CA ARG A 54 -4.98 -6.37 11.14
C ARG A 54 -4.23 -7.69 10.99
N SER A 55 -4.71 -8.59 10.12
CA SER A 55 -4.01 -9.85 9.82
C SER A 55 -2.63 -9.59 9.20
N TYR A 56 -2.53 -8.64 8.27
CA TYR A 56 -1.24 -8.22 7.72
C TYR A 56 -0.28 -7.74 8.81
N LEU A 57 -0.72 -6.82 9.66
CA LEU A 57 0.13 -6.26 10.72
C LEU A 57 0.57 -7.35 11.71
N ALA A 58 -0.31 -8.30 12.04
CA ALA A 58 0.04 -9.41 12.92
C ALA A 58 1.10 -10.36 12.32
N GLU A 59 1.16 -10.51 10.99
CA GLU A 59 2.19 -11.29 10.31
C GLU A 59 3.51 -10.52 10.12
N LEU A 60 3.48 -9.19 10.19
CA LEU A 60 4.68 -8.34 10.07
C LEU A 60 5.48 -8.25 11.38
N ASP A 61 4.78 -8.38 12.51
CA ASP A 61 5.37 -8.38 13.87
C ASP A 61 5.84 -9.78 14.33
N ALA A 62 5.74 -10.79 13.47
CA ALA A 62 5.98 -12.22 13.79
C ALA A 62 7.42 -12.69 13.55
#